data_AF-A0A3N5JRA7-F1
#
_entry.id   AF-A0A3N5JRA7-F1
#
_cell.length_a   1.000
_cell.length_b   1.000
_cell.length_c   1.000
_cell.angle_alpha   90.00
_cell.angle_beta   90.00
_cell.angle_gamma   90.00
#
_symmetry.space_group_name_H-M   'P 1'
#
loop_
_entity.id
_entity.type
_entity.pdbx_description
1 polymer ?
#
loop_
_entity_poly.entity_id
_entity_poly.type
_entity_poly.pdbx_seq_one_letter_code
_entity_poly.pdbx_strand_id
1 'polypeptide(L)'
;MVTTAQQDERKVSFEWLKKFGMKWAVLAALVADLGKRGVRVPLTLNEDLKLARMKIMSGCFSPCEVGCTLGKLEGQLISIGSVLGEDYLRPWFDLLGQAMEGRIDPGRISEIPALQPIVNDCKWLACRCGETATLPEKLRPEEGAGCS
;
A
#
# COMPACT_ATOMS: atom_id res chain seq x y z
N MET A 1 30.72 -4.44 -12.34
CA MET A 1 30.95 -3.62 -11.12
C MET A 1 29.88 -2.56 -11.08
N VAL A 2 28.98 -2.59 -10.09
CA VAL A 2 27.95 -1.56 -9.89
C VAL A 2 28.61 -0.42 -9.13
N THR A 3 28.58 0.79 -9.70
CA THR A 3 29.18 1.97 -9.07
C THR A 3 28.37 2.37 -7.83
N THR A 4 29.03 2.98 -6.84
CA THR A 4 28.40 3.47 -5.61
C THR A 4 27.24 4.43 -5.88
N ALA A 5 27.32 5.23 -6.96
CA ALA A 5 26.22 6.09 -7.44
C ALA A 5 24.96 5.29 -7.85
N GLN A 6 25.12 4.16 -8.55
CA GLN A 6 24.01 3.28 -8.94
C GLN A 6 23.35 2.58 -7.73
N GLN A 7 24.11 2.33 -6.66
CA GLN A 7 23.54 1.79 -5.42
C GLN A 7 22.73 2.84 -4.65
N ASP A 8 23.14 4.11 -4.69
CA ASP A 8 22.46 5.20 -4.00
C ASP A 8 21.14 5.56 -4.69
N GLU A 9 21.13 5.66 -6.02
CA GLU A 9 19.91 5.87 -6.81
C GLU A 9 18.85 4.78 -6.59
N ARG A 10 19.29 3.51 -6.48
CA ARG A 10 18.40 2.38 -6.18
C ARG A 10 17.80 2.47 -4.78
N LYS A 11 18.60 2.87 -3.78
CA LYS A 11 18.11 3.05 -2.39
C LYS A 11 17.08 4.18 -2.32
N VAL A 12 17.37 5.32 -2.94
CA VAL A 12 16.45 6.45 -3.03
C VAL A 12 15.14 6.04 -3.71
N SER A 13 15.23 5.31 -4.83
CA SER A 13 14.04 4.83 -5.55
C SER A 13 13.20 3.86 -4.71
N PHE A 14 13.85 2.97 -3.95
CA PHE A 14 13.15 2.04 -3.06
C PHE A 14 12.48 2.75 -1.87
N GLU A 15 13.14 3.76 -1.30
CA GLU A 15 12.57 4.57 -0.22
C GLU A 15 11.31 5.33 -0.67
N TRP A 16 11.33 5.89 -1.88
CA TRP A 16 10.16 6.51 -2.50
C TRP A 16 9.02 5.51 -2.71
N LEU A 17 9.30 4.32 -3.24
CA LEU A 17 8.29 3.28 -3.42
C LEU A 17 7.66 2.86 -2.09
N LYS A 18 8.46 2.76 -1.01
CA LYS A 18 7.94 2.49 0.33
C LYS A 18 7.00 3.59 0.79
N LYS A 19 7.39 4.86 0.68
CA LYS A 19 6.56 6.02 1.05
C LYS A 19 5.26 6.07 0.26
N PHE A 20 5.32 5.83 -1.06
CA PHE A 20 4.14 5.78 -1.91
C PHE A 20 3.22 4.60 -1.57
N GLY A 21 3.78 3.43 -1.25
CA GLY A 21 3.01 2.28 -0.78
C GLY A 21 2.24 2.59 0.51
N MET A 22 2.89 3.28 1.45
CA MET A 22 2.24 3.72 2.70
C MET A 22 1.14 4.74 2.45
N LYS A 23 1.42 5.76 1.65
CA LYS A 23 0.43 6.78 1.29
C LYS A 23 -0.79 6.13 0.61
N TRP A 24 -0.55 5.23 -0.34
CA TRP A 24 -1.59 4.46 -0.99
C TRP A 24 -2.45 3.68 0.01
N ALA A 25 -1.82 3.02 0.98
CA ALA A 25 -2.55 2.27 2.00
C ALA A 25 -3.48 3.19 2.80
N VAL A 26 -2.99 4.34 3.27
CA VAL A 26 -3.80 5.33 4.02
C VAL A 26 -5.00 5.81 3.18
N LEU A 27 -4.81 6.09 1.89
CA LEU A 27 -5.90 6.49 1.00
C LEU A 27 -6.93 5.38 0.79
N ALA A 28 -6.49 4.13 0.65
CA ALA A 28 -7.39 2.99 0.54
C ALA A 28 -8.21 2.77 1.82
N ALA A 29 -7.59 2.94 2.98
CA ALA A 29 -8.27 2.93 4.28
C ALA A 29 -9.32 4.05 4.40
N LEU A 30 -8.99 5.26 3.95
CA LEU A 30 -9.91 6.39 3.97
C LEU A 30 -11.15 6.11 3.12
N VAL A 31 -11.00 5.51 1.94
CA VAL A 31 -12.14 5.08 1.12
C VAL A 31 -13.03 4.09 1.87
N ALA A 32 -12.43 3.08 2.52
CA ALA A 32 -13.18 2.10 3.28
C ALA A 32 -13.95 2.73 4.46
N ASP A 33 -13.32 3.65 5.20
CA ASP A 33 -13.95 4.31 6.34
C ASP A 33 -15.09 5.27 5.91
N LEU A 34 -14.88 6.02 4.83
CA LEU A 34 -15.94 6.84 4.21
C LEU A 34 -17.14 5.97 3.84
N GLY A 35 -16.92 4.81 3.24
CA GLY A 35 -17.97 3.85 2.91
C GLY A 35 -18.71 3.34 4.15
N LYS A 36 -18.00 2.99 5.23
CA LYS A 36 -18.60 2.56 6.51
C LYS A 36 -19.47 3.64 7.13
N ARG A 37 -19.13 4.92 6.94
CA ARG A 37 -19.89 6.08 7.42
C ARG A 37 -21.04 6.49 6.50
N GLY A 38 -21.31 5.71 5.44
CA GLY A 38 -22.38 5.99 4.48
C GLY A 38 -22.06 7.10 3.47
N VAL A 39 -20.81 7.56 3.41
CA VAL A 39 -20.39 8.55 2.41
C VAL A 39 -20.17 7.84 1.08
N ARG A 40 -20.85 8.33 0.04
CA ARG A 40 -20.78 7.72 -1.29
C ARG A 40 -19.49 8.14 -2.00
N VAL A 41 -18.54 7.20 -2.07
CA VAL A 41 -17.31 7.37 -2.85
C VAL A 41 -17.55 6.94 -4.32
N PRO A 42 -17.19 7.77 -5.32
CA PRO A 42 -17.28 7.39 -6.74
C PRO A 42 -16.54 6.09 -7.05
N LEU A 43 -17.12 5.24 -7.92
CA LEU A 43 -16.50 3.97 -8.32
C LEU A 43 -15.15 4.19 -9.05
N THR A 44 -15.02 5.28 -9.80
CA THR A 44 -13.80 5.66 -10.51
C THR A 44 -12.60 5.85 -9.57
N LEU A 45 -12.83 6.34 -8.34
CA LEU A 45 -11.77 6.49 -7.33
C LEU A 45 -11.19 5.15 -6.88
N ASN A 46 -12.02 4.09 -6.83
CA ASN A 46 -11.54 2.74 -6.52
C ASN A 46 -10.70 2.16 -7.67
N GLU A 47 -11.06 2.47 -8.92
CA GLU A 47 -10.29 2.05 -10.09
C GLU A 47 -8.94 2.78 -10.14
N ASP A 48 -8.94 4.09 -9.91
CA ASP A 48 -7.73 4.89 -9.87
C ASP A 48 -6.79 4.46 -8.73
N LEU A 49 -7.32 4.08 -7.56
CA LEU A 49 -6.54 3.48 -6.48
C LEU A 49 -5.90 2.15 -6.89
N LYS A 50 -6.61 1.29 -7.61
CA LYS A 50 -6.04 0.02 -8.12
C LYS A 50 -4.92 0.29 -9.11
N LEU A 51 -5.10 1.26 -10.02
CA LEU A 51 -4.09 1.68 -10.97
C LEU A 51 -2.85 2.24 -10.26
N ALA A 52 -3.04 3.11 -9.26
CA ALA A 52 -1.94 3.64 -8.46
C ALA A 52 -1.15 2.51 -7.77
N ARG A 53 -1.83 1.51 -7.20
CA ARG A 53 -1.18 0.33 -6.61
C ARG A 53 -0.32 -0.41 -7.63
N MET A 54 -0.87 -0.65 -8.82
CA MET A 54 -0.16 -1.33 -9.91
C MET A 54 1.11 -0.57 -10.32
N LYS A 55 1.01 0.77 -10.44
CA LYS A 55 2.18 1.61 -10.75
C LYS A 55 3.27 1.48 -9.68
N ILE A 56 2.90 1.56 -8.40
CA ILE A 56 3.83 1.39 -7.27
C ILE A 56 4.48 0.00 -7.30
N MET A 57 3.69 -1.06 -7.43
CA MET A 57 4.19 -2.45 -7.39
C MET A 57 5.08 -2.80 -8.58
N SER A 58 4.80 -2.26 -9.76
CA SER A 58 5.60 -2.52 -10.96
C SER A 58 7.00 -1.89 -10.90
N GLY A 59 7.16 -0.77 -10.18
CA GLY A 59 8.40 -0.01 -10.14
C GLY A 59 8.84 0.57 -11.50
N CYS A 60 8.03 0.44 -12.56
CA CYS A 60 8.34 0.90 -13.91
C CYS A 60 7.98 2.38 -14.16
N PHE A 61 7.38 3.04 -13.17
CA PHE A 61 6.89 4.42 -13.27
C PHE A 61 7.79 5.37 -12.48
N SER A 62 7.92 6.59 -12.97
CA SER A 62 8.72 7.61 -12.28
C SER A 62 8.08 8.00 -10.93
N PRO A 63 8.88 8.36 -9.92
CA PRO A 63 8.35 8.85 -8.64
C PRO A 63 7.39 10.04 -8.79
N CYS A 64 7.66 10.94 -9.75
CA CYS A 64 6.80 12.08 -10.04
C CYS A 64 5.41 11.65 -10.51
N GLU A 65 5.35 10.69 -11.44
CA GLU A 65 4.07 10.22 -11.97
C GLU A 65 3.21 9.52 -10.91
N VAL A 66 3.85 8.67 -10.09
CA VAL A 66 3.18 8.03 -8.95
C VAL A 66 2.71 9.07 -7.93
N GLY A 67 3.56 10.04 -7.61
CA GLY A 67 3.26 11.14 -6.70
C GLY A 67 2.07 11.98 -7.16
N CYS A 68 2.04 12.39 -8.43
CA CYS A 68 0.92 13.14 -9.02
C CYS A 68 -0.39 12.34 -8.98
N THR A 69 -0.33 11.04 -9.30
CA THR A 69 -1.51 10.15 -9.23
C THR A 69 -2.05 10.09 -7.80
N LEU A 70 -1.18 9.86 -6.81
CA LEU A 70 -1.57 9.79 -5.40
C LEU A 70 -2.05 11.14 -4.85
N GLY A 71 -1.44 12.26 -5.27
CA GLY A 71 -1.86 13.60 -4.84
C GLY A 71 -3.25 13.97 -5.37
N LYS A 72 -3.58 13.58 -6.60
CA LYS A 72 -4.93 13.76 -7.14
C LYS A 72 -5.97 12.96 -6.34
N LEU A 73 -5.66 11.71 -6.02
CA LEU A 73 -6.53 10.84 -5.22
C LEU A 73 -6.73 11.39 -3.80
N GLU A 74 -5.66 11.84 -3.17
CA GLU A 74 -5.71 12.50 -1.86
C GLU A 74 -6.65 13.71 -1.88
N GLY A 75 -6.46 14.64 -2.82
CA GLY A 75 -7.32 15.83 -2.91
C GLY A 75 -8.80 15.49 -3.11
N GLN A 76 -9.10 14.50 -3.95
CA GLN A 76 -10.47 14.02 -4.14
C GLN A 76 -11.08 13.41 -2.88
N LEU A 77 -10.32 12.57 -2.17
CA LEU A 77 -10.81 11.90 -0.96
C LEU A 77 -10.97 12.85 0.22
N ILE A 78 -10.06 13.82 0.39
CA ILE A 78 -10.20 14.91 1.36
C ILE A 78 -11.44 15.73 1.05
N SER A 79 -11.66 16.09 -0.23
CA SER A 79 -12.84 16.84 -0.64
C SER A 79 -14.12 16.08 -0.31
N ILE A 80 -14.17 14.76 -0.51
CA ILE A 80 -15.31 13.92 -0.14
C ILE A 80 -15.48 13.84 1.38
N GLY A 81 -14.38 13.62 2.10
CA GLY A 81 -14.38 13.50 3.56
C GLY A 81 -14.67 14.79 4.30
N SER A 82 -14.54 15.95 3.65
CA SER A 82 -14.84 17.26 4.24
C SER A 82 -16.30 17.38 4.72
N VAL A 83 -17.21 16.60 4.14
CA VAL A 83 -18.62 16.48 4.57
C VAL A 83 -18.75 15.99 6.02
N LEU A 84 -17.77 15.25 6.53
CA LEU A 84 -17.73 14.74 7.90
C LEU A 84 -17.01 15.69 8.88
N GLY A 85 -16.50 16.83 8.39
CA GLY A 85 -15.83 17.85 9.19
C GLY A 85 -14.31 17.67 9.33
N GLU A 86 -13.64 18.73 9.78
CA GLU A 86 -12.19 18.75 9.95
C GLU A 86 -11.69 17.80 11.04
N ASP A 87 -12.44 17.65 12.12
CA ASP A 87 -12.08 16.74 13.22
C ASP A 87 -12.00 15.29 12.76
N TYR A 88 -12.83 14.91 11.78
CA TYR A 88 -12.75 13.61 11.14
C TYR A 88 -11.49 13.46 10.28
N LEU A 89 -11.10 14.50 9.55
CA LEU A 89 -9.96 14.48 8.62
C LEU A 89 -8.60 14.60 9.31
N ARG A 90 -8.53 15.21 10.50
CA ARG A 90 -7.27 15.47 11.21
C ARG A 90 -6.40 14.22 11.40
N PRO A 91 -6.91 13.07 11.89
CA PRO A 91 -6.11 11.85 12.00
C PRO A 91 -5.60 11.32 10.65
N TRP A 92 -6.35 11.55 9.57
CA TRP A 92 -5.94 11.14 8.23
C TRP A 92 -4.79 11.99 7.69
N PHE A 93 -4.79 13.29 7.96
CA PHE A 93 -3.67 14.16 7.61
C PHE A 93 -2.38 13.74 8.35
N ASP A 94 -2.50 13.41 9.63
CA ASP A 94 -1.36 12.92 10.42
C ASP A 94 -0.80 11.62 9.83
N LEU A 95 -1.67 10.68 9.47
CA LEU A 95 -1.26 9.42 8.82
C LEU A 95 -0.61 9.66 7.45
N LEU A 96 -1.17 10.55 6.62
CA LEU A 96 -0.58 10.89 5.32
C LEU A 96 0.80 11.55 5.48
N GLY A 97 0.96 12.42 6.47
CA GLY A 97 2.25 13.01 6.83
C GLY A 97 3.26 11.94 7.24
N GLN A 98 2.90 11.07 8.19
CA GLN A 98 3.76 9.98 8.64
C GLN A 98 4.14 9.01 7.50
N ALA A 99 3.22 8.76 6.57
CA ALA A 99 3.48 7.93 5.39
C ALA A 99 4.59 8.51 4.52
N MET A 100 4.53 9.83 4.28
CA MET A 100 5.51 10.53 3.45
C MET A 100 6.84 10.77 4.16
N GLU A 101 6.84 10.87 5.48
CA GLU A 101 8.07 10.88 6.29
C GLU A 101 8.72 9.48 6.39
N GLY A 102 8.03 8.42 5.97
CA GLY A 102 8.50 7.04 6.11
C GLY A 102 8.46 6.51 7.54
N ARG A 103 7.68 7.15 8.43
CA ARG A 103 7.54 6.82 9.86
C ARG A 103 6.43 5.80 10.14
N ILE A 104 5.54 5.54 9.18
CA ILE A 104 4.58 4.43 9.32
C ILE A 104 5.35 3.12 9.28
N ASP A 105 5.26 2.38 10.39
CA ASP A 105 5.75 1.01 10.46
C ASP A 105 4.74 0.05 9.79
N PRO A 106 5.14 -0.64 8.70
CA PRO A 106 4.28 -1.63 8.06
C PRO A 106 3.81 -2.74 9.01
N GLY A 107 4.62 -3.10 10.01
CA GLY A 107 4.28 -4.13 10.99
C GLY A 107 3.14 -3.74 11.93
N ARG A 108 2.85 -2.43 12.04
CA ARG A 108 1.80 -1.87 12.91
C ARG A 108 0.57 -1.39 12.13
N ILE A 109 0.52 -1.60 10.81
CA ILE A 109 -0.64 -1.28 9.97
C ILE A 109 -1.92 -1.95 10.49
N SER A 110 -1.81 -3.17 11.03
CA SER A 110 -2.90 -3.93 11.65
C SER A 110 -3.54 -3.23 12.85
N GLU A 111 -2.79 -2.35 13.53
CA GLU A 111 -3.25 -1.60 14.71
C GLU A 111 -4.03 -0.34 14.31
N ILE A 112 -3.93 0.11 13.06
CA ILE A 112 -4.66 1.27 12.56
C ILE A 112 -6.04 0.76 12.12
N PRO A 113 -7.13 1.10 12.84
CA PRO A 113 -8.45 0.49 12.61
C PRO A 113 -8.97 0.63 11.18
N ALA A 114 -8.52 1.68 10.50
CA ALA A 114 -8.91 1.97 9.14
C ALA A 114 -8.12 1.18 8.08
N LEU A 115 -6.94 0.67 8.42
CA LEU A 115 -6.04 -0.08 7.56
C LEU A 115 -6.09 -1.59 7.79
N GLN A 116 -7.05 -2.08 8.58
CA GLN A 116 -7.20 -3.52 8.79
C GLN A 116 -7.28 -4.21 7.42
N PRO A 117 -6.38 -5.18 7.14
CA PRO A 117 -6.39 -5.85 5.87
C PRO A 117 -7.76 -6.51 5.67
N ILE A 118 -8.43 -6.15 4.57
CA ILE A 118 -9.59 -6.90 4.11
C ILE A 118 -9.03 -8.26 3.70
N VAL A 119 -9.14 -9.22 4.60
CA VAL A 119 -8.84 -10.62 4.31
C VAL A 119 -9.89 -11.07 3.31
N ASN A 120 -9.59 -10.94 2.02
CA ASN A 120 -10.37 -11.61 1.00
C ASN A 120 -10.16 -13.09 1.24
N ASP A 121 -11.21 -13.79 1.69
CA ASP A 121 -11.18 -15.23 1.88
C ASP A 121 -11.08 -15.88 0.50
N CYS A 122 -9.84 -15.98 0.03
CA CYS A 122 -9.41 -16.47 -1.27
C CYS A 122 -9.85 -17.92 -1.56
N LYS A 123 -10.43 -18.60 -0.57
CA LYS A 123 -11.06 -19.92 -0.70
C LYS A 123 -12.12 -19.98 -1.79
N TRP A 124 -12.84 -18.88 -2.05
CA TRP A 124 -13.90 -18.85 -3.05
C TRP A 124 -13.40 -18.80 -4.51
N LEU A 125 -12.12 -18.51 -4.75
CA LEU A 125 -11.54 -18.39 -6.10
C LEU A 125 -10.40 -19.37 -6.38
N ALA A 126 -10.32 -20.48 -5.63
CA ALA A 126 -9.27 -21.49 -5.78
C ALA A 126 -7.81 -20.97 -5.61
N CYS A 127 -7.62 -19.81 -4.97
CA CYS A 127 -6.29 -19.29 -4.63
C CYS A 127 -5.80 -19.99 -3.36
N ARG A 128 -4.72 -20.78 -3.44
CA ARG A 128 -4.08 -21.50 -2.31
C ARG A 128 -3.25 -20.61 -1.38
N CYS A 129 -3.50 -19.31 -1.45
CA CYS A 129 -2.68 -18.24 -0.92
C CYS A 129 -2.75 -18.14 0.62
N GLY A 130 -3.53 -19.02 1.26
CA GLY A 130 -3.68 -19.16 2.71
C GLY A 130 -3.82 -20.61 3.19
N GLU A 131 -3.49 -21.61 2.35
CA GLU A 131 -3.28 -22.96 2.88
C GLU A 131 -1.97 -22.91 3.67
N THR A 132 -2.03 -23.12 4.99
CA THR A 132 -0.85 -23.52 5.76
C THR A 132 -0.32 -24.77 5.09
N ALA A 133 0.71 -24.59 4.27
CA ALA A 133 1.37 -25.67 3.58
C ALA A 133 1.99 -26.60 4.63
N THR A 134 1.25 -27.63 5.04
CA THR A 134 1.88 -28.90 5.36
C THR A 134 2.48 -29.40 4.05
N LEU A 135 3.71 -28.98 3.79
CA LEU A 135 4.52 -29.52 2.71
C LEU A 135 4.51 -31.05 2.84
N PRO A 136 4.11 -31.81 1.82
CA PRO A 136 4.30 -33.25 1.83
C PRO A 136 5.81 -33.54 1.92
N GLU A 137 6.18 -34.48 2.80
CA GLU A 137 7.53 -34.94 3.20
C GLU A 137 8.54 -35.17 2.05
N LYS A 138 8.10 -35.18 0.78
CA LYS A 138 8.91 -35.49 -0.40
C LYS A 138 9.54 -34.29 -1.11
N LEU A 139 9.39 -33.08 -0.58
CA LEU A 139 10.04 -31.86 -1.12
C LEU A 139 10.81 -31.11 -0.03
N ARG A 140 11.51 -31.84 0.86
CA ARG A 140 12.63 -31.25 1.60
C ARG A 140 13.74 -30.92 0.59
N PRO A 141 14.17 -29.66 0.45
CA PRO A 141 15.42 -29.36 -0.21
C PRO A 141 16.55 -30.01 0.59
N GLU A 142 17.34 -30.85 -0.07
CA GLU A 142 18.58 -31.38 0.48
C GLU A 142 19.44 -30.21 0.99
N GLU A 143 19.92 -30.35 2.23
CA GLU A 143 20.80 -29.38 2.87
C GLU A 143 22.11 -29.25 2.09
N GLY A 144 22.50 -28.02 1.78
CA GLY A 144 23.90 -27.59 1.65
C GLY A 144 24.74 -28.17 0.50
N ALA A 145 24.97 -27.34 -0.52
CA ALA A 145 26.25 -27.33 -1.23
C ALA A 145 26.64 -25.88 -1.55
N GLY A 146 27.77 -25.46 -1.02
CA GLY A 146 28.30 -24.11 -1.15
C GLY A 146 28.68 -23.76 -2.59
N CYS A 147 28.51 -22.49 -2.94
CA CYS A 147 29.07 -21.94 -4.17
C CYS A 147 30.59 -21.73 -3.97
N SER A 148 31.40 -22.45 -4.73
CA SER A 148 32.76 -22.02 -5.13
C SER A 148 32.68 -21.28 -6.45
#